data_AF-A0A8J4XT12-F1
#
_entry.id   AF-A0A8J4XT12-F1
#
_cell.length_a   1.000
_cell.length_b   1.000
_cell.length_c   1.000
_cell.angle_alpha   90.00
_cell.angle_beta   90.00
_cell.angle_gamma   90.00
#
_symmetry.space_group_name_H-M   'P 1'
#
loop_
_entity.id
_entity.type
_entity.pdbx_description
1 polymer ?
#
loop_
_entity_poly.entity_id
_entity_poly.type
_entity_poly.pdbx_seq_one_letter_code
_entity_poly.pdbx_strand_id
1 'polypeptide(L)'
;MLAKKAIKTQKRWEQTQEKREEDKKITVDHLLKKQDSKVGKNSRLKSSKKEIYMFSYVNNRDMVGLSVPASYSFPMEVQGERGVPAARLCGAPGCRNPRRYSCSRTGVSLCSLQCYKVNLAAHKMLQEAA
;
A
#
# COMPACT_ATOMS: atom_id res chain seq x y z
N MET A 1 14.75 91.88 -20.16
CA MET A 1 13.81 91.18 -19.25
C MET A 1 13.04 89.99 -19.87
N LEU A 2 13.03 89.81 -21.21
CA LEU A 2 12.30 88.71 -21.88
C LEU A 2 13.10 87.39 -21.98
N ALA A 3 14.40 87.45 -22.30
CA ALA A 3 15.26 86.26 -22.40
C ALA A 3 15.34 85.44 -21.10
N LYS A 4 15.40 86.12 -19.94
CA LYS A 4 15.41 85.47 -18.61
C LYS A 4 14.09 84.75 -18.30
N LYS A 5 12.96 85.21 -18.84
CA LYS A 5 11.64 84.56 -18.69
C LYS A 5 11.57 83.29 -19.54
N ALA A 6 12.02 83.36 -20.80
CA ALA A 6 12.07 82.21 -21.71
C ALA A 6 12.92 81.05 -21.16
N ILE A 7 14.11 81.37 -20.62
CA ILE A 7 15.00 80.39 -19.99
C ILE A 7 14.33 79.73 -18.76
N LYS A 8 13.58 80.50 -17.96
CA LYS A 8 12.89 79.97 -16.77
C LYS A 8 11.74 79.03 -17.14
N THR A 9 11.00 79.33 -18.21
CA THR A 9 9.96 78.43 -18.74
C THR A 9 10.55 77.14 -19.31
N GLN A 10 11.67 77.21 -20.03
CA GLN A 10 12.37 76.03 -20.54
C GLN A 10 12.83 75.12 -19.40
N LYS A 11 13.46 75.68 -18.36
CA LYS A 11 13.89 74.90 -17.18
C LYS A 11 12.74 74.20 -16.45
N ARG A 12 11.56 74.83 -16.36
CA ARG A 12 10.37 74.21 -15.76
C ARG A 12 9.83 73.07 -16.62
N TRP A 13 9.94 73.21 -17.94
CA TRP A 13 9.54 72.17 -18.89
C TRP A 13 10.47 70.97 -18.84
N GLU A 14 11.79 71.19 -18.80
CA GLU A 14 12.79 70.13 -18.65
C GLU A 14 12.59 69.33 -17.35
N GLN A 15 12.44 70.02 -16.22
CA GLN A 15 12.20 69.37 -14.92
C GLN A 15 10.89 68.55 -14.88
N THR A 16 9.87 68.97 -15.62
CA THR A 16 8.61 68.22 -15.68
C THR A 16 8.71 67.00 -16.58
N GLN A 17 9.51 67.06 -17.64
CA GLN A 17 9.78 65.88 -18.48
C GLN A 17 10.66 64.86 -17.75
N GLU A 18 11.73 65.31 -17.10
CA GLU A 18 12.63 64.46 -16.32
C GLU A 18 11.86 63.68 -15.24
N LYS A 19 11.00 64.35 -14.48
CA LYS A 19 10.12 63.69 -13.49
C LYS A 19 9.18 62.66 -14.10
N ARG A 20 8.58 62.96 -15.27
CA ARG A 20 7.71 61.99 -15.96
C ARG A 20 8.48 60.76 -16.41
N GLU A 21 9.73 60.92 -16.84
CA GLU A 21 10.58 59.80 -17.24
C GLU A 21 11.03 58.96 -16.04
N GLU A 22 11.36 59.59 -14.92
CA GLU A 22 11.66 58.92 -13.65
C GLU A 22 10.45 58.14 -13.13
N ASP A 23 9.26 58.75 -13.09
CA ASP A 23 8.02 58.10 -12.64
C ASP A 23 7.67 56.88 -13.52
N LYS A 24 7.91 56.98 -14.83
CA LYS A 24 7.75 55.84 -15.76
C LYS A 24 8.74 54.72 -15.43
N LYS A 25 10.02 55.02 -15.19
CA LYS A 25 11.04 54.03 -14.84
C LYS A 25 10.71 53.33 -13.52
N ILE A 26 10.35 54.09 -12.48
CA ILE A 26 9.94 53.54 -11.17
C ILE A 26 8.72 52.63 -11.33
N THR A 27 7.76 53.02 -12.16
CA THR A 27 6.56 52.21 -12.42
C THR A 27 6.91 50.90 -13.12
N VAL A 28 7.79 50.93 -14.12
CA VAL A 28 8.27 49.74 -14.84
C VAL A 28 9.01 48.79 -13.90
N ASP A 29 9.90 49.31 -13.04
CA ASP A 29 10.62 48.49 -12.05
C ASP A 29 9.67 47.86 -11.03
N HIS A 30 8.68 48.62 -10.54
CA HIS A 30 7.65 48.09 -9.64
C HIS A 30 6.80 47.00 -10.30
N LEU A 31 6.52 47.11 -11.60
CA LEU A 31 5.76 46.12 -12.37
C LEU A 31 6.58 44.84 -12.61
N LEU A 32 7.83 44.96 -13.07
CA LEU A 32 8.72 43.83 -13.31
C LEU A 32 9.02 43.07 -12.01
N LYS A 33 9.34 43.77 -10.92
CA LYS A 33 9.61 43.15 -9.61
C LYS A 33 8.39 42.43 -9.01
N LYS A 34 7.17 42.88 -9.34
CA LYS A 34 5.91 42.20 -8.95
C LYS A 34 5.63 40.95 -9.79
N GLN A 35 6.09 40.89 -11.04
CA GLN A 35 5.94 39.69 -11.88
C GLN A 35 6.76 38.52 -11.32
N ASP A 36 8.02 38.75 -10.97
CA ASP A 36 8.93 37.70 -10.47
C ASP A 36 8.41 37.03 -9.18
N SER A 37 7.79 37.80 -8.30
CA SER A 37 7.24 37.32 -7.03
C SER A 37 5.92 36.53 -7.17
N LYS A 38 5.26 36.59 -8.33
CA LYS A 38 4.05 35.80 -8.63
C LYS A 38 4.37 34.50 -9.40
N VAL A 39 5.40 34.50 -10.25
CA VAL A 39 5.84 33.31 -11.00
C VAL A 39 6.41 32.22 -10.06
N GLY A 40 7.12 32.60 -8.99
CA GLY A 40 7.66 31.65 -8.00
C GLY A 40 6.62 30.94 -7.09
N LYS A 41 5.34 31.34 -7.15
CA LYS A 41 4.25 30.69 -6.40
C LYS A 41 3.46 29.69 -7.24
N ASN A 42 3.34 29.89 -8.55
CA ASN A 42 2.59 29.01 -9.44
C ASN A 42 3.41 27.83 -10.00
N SER A 43 4.74 27.82 -9.87
CA SER A 43 5.56 26.67 -10.27
C SER A 43 5.62 25.53 -9.24
N ARG A 44 4.99 25.70 -8.07
CA ARG A 44 4.97 24.70 -6.98
C ARG A 44 3.82 23.69 -7.05
N LEU A 45 3.18 23.51 -8.20
CA LEU A 45 2.19 22.45 -8.42
C LEU A 45 2.70 21.35 -9.36
N LYS A 46 3.74 20.69 -8.90
CA LYS A 46 3.94 19.25 -9.03
C LYS A 46 5.03 18.93 -8.02
N SER A 47 4.65 18.85 -6.75
CA SER A 47 5.45 18.06 -5.84
C SER A 47 5.46 16.67 -6.47
N SER A 48 6.58 16.30 -7.09
CA SER A 48 6.95 14.91 -7.26
C SER A 48 6.89 14.36 -5.84
N LYS A 49 5.75 13.75 -5.50
CA LYS A 49 5.61 13.03 -4.25
C LYS A 49 6.76 12.05 -4.30
N LYS A 50 7.79 12.28 -3.48
CA LYS A 50 8.81 11.27 -3.23
C LYS A 50 8.01 10.00 -2.95
N GLU A 51 8.36 8.91 -3.62
CA GLU A 51 7.77 7.62 -3.33
C GLU A 51 8.14 7.29 -1.88
N ILE A 52 7.29 7.70 -0.95
CA ILE A 52 7.40 7.31 0.44
C ILE A 52 6.95 5.86 0.43
N TYR A 53 7.90 4.96 0.61
CA TYR A 53 7.64 3.53 0.79
C TYR A 53 6.86 3.34 2.10
N MET A 54 5.54 3.49 2.02
CA MET A 54 4.65 3.36 3.17
C MET A 54 3.51 2.42 2.82
N PHE A 55 3.30 1.42 3.69
CA PHE A 55 2.11 0.59 3.65
C PHE A 55 0.90 1.44 4.04
N SER A 56 -0.18 1.37 3.27
CA SER A 56 -1.44 2.05 3.62
C SER A 56 -2.57 1.04 3.66
N TYR A 57 -3.31 1.07 4.77
CA TYR A 57 -4.51 0.27 4.98
C TYR A 57 -5.73 1.18 4.90
N VAL A 58 -6.74 0.76 4.16
CA VAL A 58 -8.01 1.48 4.02
C VAL A 58 -9.15 0.50 4.31
N ASN A 59 -10.05 0.91 5.20
CA ASN A 59 -11.27 0.17 5.53
C ASN A 59 -12.44 1.15 5.53
N ASN A 60 -13.25 1.07 4.48
CA ASN A 60 -14.48 1.83 4.30
C ASN A 60 -15.65 0.88 4.04
N ARG A 61 -16.88 1.40 4.02
CA ARG A 61 -18.09 0.60 3.75
C ARG A 61 -18.06 -0.12 2.39
N ASP A 62 -17.36 0.45 1.42
CA ASP A 62 -17.30 -0.08 0.05
C ASP A 62 -16.14 -1.06 -0.17
N MET A 63 -15.03 -0.88 0.55
CA MET A 63 -13.84 -1.71 0.34
C MET A 63 -12.90 -1.77 1.54
N VAL A 64 -12.20 -2.89 1.63
CA VAL A 64 -11.05 -3.10 2.50
C VAL A 64 -9.85 -3.43 1.62
N GLY A 65 -8.76 -2.70 1.78
CA GLY A 65 -7.57 -2.87 0.96
C GLY A 65 -6.28 -2.49 1.67
N LEU A 66 -5.19 -3.15 1.29
CA LEU A 66 -3.83 -2.85 1.73
C LEU A 66 -2.99 -2.51 0.51
N SER A 67 -2.46 -1.31 0.43
CA SER A 67 -1.51 -0.92 -0.62
C SER A 67 -0.08 -1.21 -0.15
N VAL A 68 0.63 -2.01 -0.94
CA VAL A 68 2.02 -2.40 -0.68
C VAL A 68 2.95 -1.67 -1.67
N PRO A 69 4.05 -1.05 -1.21
CA PRO A 69 5.02 -0.44 -2.11
C PRO A 69 5.70 -1.48 -3.02
N ALA A 70 5.99 -1.11 -4.27
CA ALA A 70 6.57 -2.03 -5.26
C ALA A 70 7.96 -2.58 -4.90
N SER A 71 8.68 -1.92 -3.99
CA SER A 71 9.99 -2.38 -3.49
C SER A 71 9.92 -3.54 -2.50
N TYR A 72 8.72 -3.92 -2.05
CA TYR A 72 8.52 -4.98 -1.05
C TYR A 72 7.83 -6.19 -1.68
N SER A 73 8.39 -7.38 -1.47
CA SER A 73 7.71 -8.63 -1.79
C SER A 73 6.60 -8.89 -0.77
N PHE A 74 5.42 -9.29 -1.26
CA PHE A 74 4.32 -9.66 -0.36
C PHE A 74 4.72 -10.92 0.43
N PRO A 75 4.63 -10.94 1.77
CA PRO A 75 5.16 -12.02 2.60
C PRO A 75 4.36 -13.33 2.49
N MET A 76 3.19 -13.31 1.83
CA MET A 76 2.34 -14.48 1.68
C MET A 76 2.46 -15.03 0.26
N GLU A 77 2.92 -16.26 0.15
CA GLU A 77 2.89 -16.99 -1.11
C GLU A 77 1.47 -17.47 -1.40
N VAL A 78 1.13 -17.54 -2.68
CA VAL A 78 -0.15 -18.10 -3.12
C VAL A 78 -0.17 -19.58 -2.72
N GLN A 79 -1.01 -19.92 -1.73
CA GLN A 79 -1.23 -21.31 -1.36
C GLN A 79 -2.23 -21.94 -2.33
N GLY A 80 -1.79 -22.97 -3.04
CA GLY A 80 -2.68 -23.81 -3.82
C GLY A 80 -3.64 -24.61 -2.92
N GLU A 81 -4.69 -25.15 -3.53
CA GLU A 81 -5.61 -26.05 -2.85
C GLU A 81 -4.84 -27.24 -2.25
N ARG A 82 -4.89 -27.40 -0.93
CA ARG A 82 -4.32 -28.56 -0.27
C ARG A 82 -5.21 -29.76 -0.59
N GLY A 83 -4.66 -30.77 -1.23
CA GLY A 83 -5.38 -32.01 -1.54
C GLY A 83 -6.01 -32.62 -0.29
N VAL A 84 -7.25 -33.13 -0.43
CA VAL A 84 -7.96 -33.79 0.67
C VAL A 84 -7.14 -35.01 1.11
N PRO A 85 -6.85 -35.18 2.42
CA PRO A 85 -6.11 -36.34 2.88
C PRO A 85 -6.87 -37.62 2.53
N ALA A 86 -6.15 -38.64 2.05
CA ALA A 86 -6.74 -39.91 1.67
C ALA A 86 -7.56 -40.53 2.83
N ALA A 87 -8.73 -41.08 2.50
CA ALA A 87 -9.60 -41.72 3.47
C ALA A 87 -8.88 -42.90 4.13
N ARG A 88 -8.71 -42.84 5.45
CA ARG A 88 -8.10 -43.95 6.20
C ARG A 88 -9.09 -45.11 6.31
N LEU A 89 -8.65 -46.31 5.94
CA LEU A 89 -9.46 -47.52 6.00
C LEU A 89 -9.35 -48.21 7.37
N CYS A 90 -10.28 -49.12 7.62
CA CYS A 90 -10.26 -50.03 8.76
C CYS A 90 -9.05 -50.97 8.69
N GLY A 91 -8.30 -51.10 9.78
CA GLY A 91 -7.14 -51.99 9.91
C GLY A 91 -7.48 -53.40 10.38
N ALA A 92 -8.77 -53.75 10.52
CA ALA A 92 -9.15 -55.12 10.86
C ALA A 92 -8.93 -56.06 9.66
N PRO A 93 -8.52 -57.33 9.89
CA PRO A 93 -8.24 -58.26 8.82
C PRO A 93 -9.47 -58.45 7.93
N GLY A 94 -9.31 -58.21 6.62
CA GLY A 94 -10.37 -58.34 5.62
C GLY A 94 -11.37 -57.18 5.52
N CYS A 95 -11.20 -56.08 6.26
CA CYS A 95 -12.11 -54.94 6.20
C CYS A 95 -11.56 -53.80 5.32
N ARG A 96 -12.37 -53.25 4.41
CA ARG A 96 -12.03 -52.09 3.55
C ARG A 96 -12.93 -50.87 3.79
N ASN A 97 -13.73 -50.89 4.85
CA ASN A 97 -14.61 -49.78 5.17
C ASN A 97 -13.82 -48.56 5.66
N PRO A 98 -14.31 -47.33 5.42
CA PRO A 98 -13.68 -46.13 5.96
C PRO A 98 -13.68 -46.17 7.49
N ARG A 99 -12.60 -45.67 8.09
CA ARG A 99 -12.43 -45.55 9.53
C ARG A 99 -13.54 -44.67 10.12
N ARG A 100 -14.15 -45.13 11.21
CA ARG A 100 -15.05 -44.33 12.06
C ARG A 100 -14.38 -43.85 13.34
N TYR A 101 -13.51 -44.66 13.93
CA TYR A 101 -12.81 -44.32 15.18
C TYR A 101 -11.43 -44.99 15.25
N SER A 102 -10.62 -44.63 16.25
CA SER A 102 -9.38 -45.35 16.60
C SER A 102 -9.56 -46.08 17.92
N CYS A 103 -9.03 -47.30 17.99
CA CYS A 103 -8.94 -48.03 19.24
C CYS A 103 -7.87 -47.38 20.14
N SER A 104 -8.23 -46.91 21.34
CA SER A 104 -7.28 -46.31 22.29
C SER A 104 -6.21 -47.28 22.79
N ARG A 105 -6.51 -48.58 22.84
CA ARG A 105 -5.60 -49.61 23.37
C ARG A 105 -4.58 -50.11 22.34
N THR A 106 -4.91 -50.05 21.05
CA THR A 106 -4.11 -50.66 19.97
C THR A 106 -3.69 -49.64 18.91
N GLY A 107 -4.23 -48.42 18.92
CA GLY A 107 -3.99 -47.39 17.92
C GLY A 107 -4.66 -47.64 16.55
N VAL A 108 -5.21 -48.84 16.31
CA VAL A 108 -5.74 -49.25 15.00
C VAL A 108 -7.03 -48.51 14.64
N SER A 109 -7.15 -48.11 13.37
CA SER A 109 -8.35 -47.52 12.77
C SER A 109 -9.44 -48.56 12.57
N LEU A 110 -10.66 -48.31 13.03
CA LEU A 110 -11.77 -49.27 12.97
C LEU A 110 -13.06 -48.63 12.47
N CYS A 111 -13.93 -49.45 11.85
CA CYS A 111 -15.23 -49.02 11.34
C CYS A 111 -16.44 -49.46 12.19
N SER A 112 -16.34 -50.55 12.97
CA SER A 112 -17.46 -51.12 13.72
C SER A 112 -17.00 -51.92 14.95
N LEU A 113 -17.93 -52.17 15.87
CA LEU A 113 -17.67 -52.94 17.10
C LEU A 113 -17.23 -54.38 16.81
N GLN A 114 -17.69 -54.98 15.71
CA GLN A 114 -17.25 -56.30 15.28
C GLN A 114 -15.74 -56.30 14.98
N CYS A 115 -15.28 -55.32 14.20
CA CYS A 115 -13.85 -55.13 13.91
C CYS A 115 -13.05 -54.83 15.19
N TYR A 116 -13.64 -54.13 16.16
CA TYR A 116 -13.01 -53.90 17.46
C TYR A 116 -12.77 -55.19 18.26
N LYS A 117 -13.75 -56.10 18.31
CA LYS A 117 -13.60 -57.39 19.00
C LYS A 117 -12.53 -58.26 18.34
N VAL A 118 -12.53 -58.33 17.01
CA VAL A 118 -11.50 -59.08 16.24
C VAL A 118 -10.12 -58.49 16.49
N ASN A 119 -10.00 -57.17 16.43
CA ASN A 119 -8.73 -56.47 16.69
C ASN A 119 -8.25 -56.67 18.14
N LEU A 120 -9.14 -56.66 19.13
CA LEU A 120 -8.78 -56.98 20.52
C LEU A 120 -8.34 -58.44 20.71
N ALA A 121 -9.01 -59.39 20.06
CA ALA A 121 -8.63 -60.80 20.12
C ALA A 121 -7.24 -61.03 19.50
N ALA A 122 -7.00 -60.44 18.33
CA ALA A 122 -5.70 -60.48 17.66
C ALA A 122 -4.59 -59.83 18.53
N HIS A 123 -4.88 -58.69 19.16
CA HIS A 123 -3.91 -58.02 20.02
C HIS A 123 -3.55 -58.86 21.25
N LYS A 124 -4.50 -59.57 21.86
CA LYS A 124 -4.22 -60.47 22.99
C LYS A 124 -3.31 -61.62 22.58
N MET A 125 -3.57 -62.24 21.43
CA MET A 125 -2.73 -63.33 20.92
C MET A 125 -1.29 -62.88 20.61
N LEU A 126 -1.11 -61.65 20.12
CA LEU A 126 0.22 -61.08 19.92
C LEU A 126 0.95 -60.74 21.23
N GLN A 127 0.21 -60.41 22.29
CA GLN A 127 0.80 -60.15 23.62
C GLN A 127 1.16 -61.43 24.38
N GLU A 128 0.48 -62.55 24.12
CA GLU A 128 0.76 -63.85 24.76
C GLU A 128 1.89 -64.63 24.05
N ALA A 129 2.20 -64.27 22.80
CA ALA A 129 3.28 -64.86 22.01
C ALA A 129 4.64 -64.14 22.16
N ALA A 130 4.72 -63.09 22.98
CA ALA A 130 5.91 -62.30 23.27
C ALA A 130 6.31 -62.44 24.75
#